data_AF-A0A915MDX1-F1
#
_entry.id   AF-A0A915MDX1-F1
#
_cell.length_a   1.000
_cell.length_b   1.000
_cell.length_c   1.000
_cell.angle_alpha   90.00
_cell.angle_beta   90.00
_cell.angle_gamma   90.00
#
_symmetry.space_group_name_H-M   'P 1'
#
loop_
_entity.id
_entity.type
_entity.pdbx_description
1 polymer ?
#
loop_
_entity_poly.entity_id
_entity_poly.type
_entity_poly.pdbx_seq_one_letter_code
_entity_poly.pdbx_strand_id
1 'polypeptide(L)'
;MSASSRRLQKELAEMRSNSSGTVRIAEVDEANLLHWVLLLYPDREPYNRGAFRVTVDFPTEYPFKPPRVTFVTKIYHPNVDDKGQVCLGIIQAENWKPATRTEQVINALVSLIAEPEINHPLRADLAEEFQKDKKKFLKNAEDYTKKHAERRD
;
A
#
# COMPACT_ATOMS: atom_id res chain seq x y z
N MET A 1 -7.57 -2.32 27.50
CA MET A 1 -7.07 -2.56 26.13
C MET A 1 -7.61 -3.88 25.60
N SER A 2 -8.25 -3.85 24.43
CA SER A 2 -8.69 -5.06 23.73
C SER A 2 -7.48 -5.90 23.27
N ALA A 3 -7.71 -7.18 22.94
CA ALA A 3 -6.67 -8.03 22.36
C ALA A 3 -6.15 -7.48 21.03
N SER A 4 -7.03 -6.86 20.22
CA SER A 4 -6.69 -6.18 18.96
C SER A 4 -5.74 -5.00 19.21
N SER A 5 -6.04 -4.14 20.17
CA SER A 5 -5.22 -2.97 20.53
C SER A 5 -3.82 -3.37 21.01
N ARG A 6 -3.70 -4.40 21.86
CA ARG A 6 -2.37 -4.88 22.32
C ARG A 6 -1.50 -5.40 21.17
N ARG A 7 -2.12 -6.10 20.22
CA ARG A 7 -1.42 -6.60 19.03
C ARG A 7 -0.95 -5.45 18.14
N LEU A 8 -1.83 -4.51 17.83
CA LEU A 8 -1.50 -3.36 16.98
C LEU A 8 -0.42 -2.49 17.62
N GLN A 9 -0.44 -2.31 18.94
CA GLN A 9 0.62 -1.59 19.65
C GLN A 9 1.99 -2.26 19.46
N LYS A 10 2.05 -3.59 19.52
CA LYS A 10 3.29 -4.34 19.28
C LYS A 10 3.74 -4.25 17.82
N GLU A 11 2.83 -4.46 16.87
CA GLU A 11 3.16 -4.35 15.43
C GLU A 11 3.61 -2.93 15.06
N LEU A 12 3.00 -1.90 15.63
CA LEU A 12 3.40 -0.51 15.44
C LEU A 12 4.82 -0.25 15.96
N ALA A 13 5.14 -0.75 17.16
CA ALA A 13 6.48 -0.63 17.73
C ALA A 13 7.54 -1.35 16.87
N GLU A 14 7.23 -2.56 16.39
CA GLU A 14 8.08 -3.31 15.47
C GLU A 14 8.30 -2.53 14.16
N MET A 15 7.24 -1.99 13.55
CA MET A 15 7.34 -1.18 12.33
C MET A 15 8.12 0.12 12.55
N ARG A 16 7.99 0.80 13.69
CA ARG A 16 8.80 1.98 14.04
C ARG A 16 10.28 1.64 14.19
N SER A 17 10.59 0.42 14.65
CA SER A 17 11.97 -0.05 14.80
C SER A 17 12.62 -0.50 13.49
N ASN A 18 11.81 -0.87 12.50
CA ASN A 18 12.31 -1.30 11.19
C ASN A 18 12.57 -0.09 10.27
N SER A 19 13.84 0.20 10.01
CA SER A 19 14.28 1.35 9.20
C SER A 19 14.48 0.99 7.71
N SER A 20 13.55 0.27 7.09
CA SER A 20 13.72 -0.20 5.70
C SER A 20 13.84 0.92 4.65
N GLY A 21 13.56 2.19 5.02
CA GLY A 21 13.63 3.36 4.14
C GLY A 21 12.53 3.39 3.07
N THR A 22 11.93 2.25 2.76
CA THR A 22 10.83 2.10 1.80
C THR A 22 9.48 2.51 2.39
N VAL A 23 9.32 2.45 3.72
CA VAL A 23 8.08 2.84 4.39
C VAL A 23 8.36 3.63 5.64
N ARG A 24 7.57 4.66 5.87
CA ARG A 24 7.55 5.45 7.10
C ARG A 24 6.13 5.53 7.65
N ILE A 25 6.00 5.45 8.96
CA ILE A 25 4.75 5.78 9.65
C ILE A 25 4.65 7.31 9.72
N ALA A 26 3.65 7.88 9.03
CA ALA A 26 3.44 9.32 8.97
C ALA A 26 2.58 9.81 10.14
N GLU A 27 1.51 9.08 10.45
CA GLU A 27 0.56 9.44 11.51
C GLU A 27 -0.13 8.19 12.06
N VAL A 28 -0.28 8.12 13.37
CA VAL A 28 -1.11 7.15 14.08
C VAL A 28 -1.69 7.83 15.31
N ASP A 29 -2.99 7.68 15.54
CA ASP A 29 -3.62 8.09 16.79
C ASP A 29 -3.32 7.05 17.88
N GLU A 30 -2.54 7.43 18.88
CA GLU A 30 -2.18 6.56 20.01
C GLU A 30 -3.41 6.19 20.88
N ALA A 31 -4.50 6.97 20.81
CA ALA A 31 -5.77 6.65 21.45
C ALA A 31 -6.61 5.66 20.63
N ASN A 32 -6.43 5.64 19.31
CA ASN A 32 -7.11 4.75 18.38
C ASN A 32 -6.16 4.18 17.32
N LEU A 33 -5.52 3.06 17.69
CA LEU A 33 -4.57 2.35 16.84
C LEU A 33 -5.21 1.66 15.61
N LEU A 34 -6.51 1.82 15.35
CA LEU A 34 -7.21 1.19 14.22
C LEU A 34 -7.04 1.94 12.89
N HIS A 35 -6.37 3.10 12.88
CA HIS A 35 -6.11 3.86 11.66
C HIS A 35 -4.66 4.30 11.60
N TRP A 36 -3.92 3.83 10.59
CA TRP A 36 -2.53 4.23 10.36
C TRP A 36 -2.40 4.95 9.04
N VAL A 37 -1.58 6.00 9.01
CA VAL A 37 -1.16 6.69 7.78
C VAL A 37 0.31 6.41 7.56
N LEU A 38 0.62 5.83 6.40
CA LEU A 38 1.98 5.48 6.00
C LEU A 38 2.39 6.27 4.76
N LEU A 39 3.68 6.55 4.64
CA LEU A 39 4.31 7.03 3.42
C LEU A 39 5.16 5.91 2.84
N LEU A 40 4.88 5.56 1.59
CA LEU A 40 5.64 4.60 0.80
C LEU A 40 6.63 5.35 -0.09
N TYR A 41 7.86 4.86 -0.15
CA TYR A 41 8.96 5.39 -0.94
C TYR A 41 9.47 4.29 -1.88
N PRO A 42 8.74 4.00 -2.98
CA PRO A 42 9.19 3.02 -3.96
C PRO A 42 10.60 3.35 -4.44
N ASP A 43 11.43 2.34 -4.65
CA ASP A 43 12.82 2.48 -5.08
C ASP A 43 12.99 2.30 -6.60
N ARG A 44 12.02 1.66 -7.25
CA ARG A 44 12.03 1.37 -8.70
C ARG A 44 11.20 2.36 -9.52
N GLU A 45 11.69 2.63 -10.72
CA GLU A 45 10.89 3.30 -11.76
C GLU A 45 9.64 2.47 -12.06
N PRO A 46 8.50 3.11 -12.39
CA PRO A 46 8.33 4.55 -12.65
C PRO A 46 7.99 5.40 -11.40
N TYR A 47 7.91 4.79 -10.22
CA TYR A 47 7.35 5.42 -9.01
C TYR A 47 8.41 6.01 -8.06
N ASN A 48 9.69 5.75 -8.29
CA ASN A 48 10.81 6.15 -7.44
C ASN A 48 11.08 7.66 -7.32
N ARG A 49 10.36 8.50 -8.06
CA ARG A 49 10.47 9.97 -7.98
C ARG A 49 9.47 10.60 -7.01
N GLY A 50 8.55 9.82 -6.46
CA GLY A 50 7.55 10.29 -5.51
C GLY A 50 7.52 9.49 -4.22
N ALA A 51 6.72 9.98 -3.28
CA ALA A 51 6.24 9.25 -2.13
C ALA A 51 4.71 9.13 -2.20
N PHE A 52 4.16 8.02 -1.70
CA PHE A 52 2.74 7.71 -1.78
C PHE A 52 2.17 7.49 -0.39
N ARG A 53 1.22 8.35 0.00
CA ARG A 53 0.48 8.20 1.24
C ARG A 53 -0.60 7.15 1.07
N VAL A 54 -0.62 6.22 2.03
CA VAL A 54 -1.62 5.17 2.14
C VAL A 54 -2.19 5.14 3.54
N THR A 55 -3.46 4.78 3.68
CA THR A 55 -4.08 4.47 4.97
C THR A 55 -4.19 2.97 5.14
N VAL A 56 -4.05 2.52 6.38
CA VAL A 56 -4.34 1.16 6.82
C VAL A 56 -5.41 1.24 7.89
N ASP A 57 -6.61 0.77 7.55
CA ASP A 57 -7.78 0.77 8.41
C ASP A 57 -8.01 -0.66 8.93
N PHE A 58 -7.90 -0.83 10.24
CA PHE A 58 -8.10 -2.10 10.91
C PHE A 58 -9.55 -2.22 11.39
N PRO A 59 -10.27 -3.31 11.06
CA PRO A 59 -11.58 -3.56 11.65
C PRO A 59 -11.45 -3.84 13.15
N THR A 60 -12.52 -3.61 13.90
CA THR A 60 -12.57 -3.89 15.34
C THR A 60 -12.26 -5.36 15.69
N GLU A 61 -12.55 -6.25 14.75
CA GLU A 61 -12.34 -7.69 14.82
C GLU A 61 -10.93 -8.12 14.39
N TYR A 62 -10.03 -7.20 14.04
CA TYR A 62 -8.62 -7.52 13.77
C TYR A 62 -8.02 -8.27 14.96
N PRO A 63 -7.30 -9.39 14.76
CA PRO A 63 -6.78 -9.91 13.50
C PRO A 63 -7.66 -10.97 12.82
N PHE A 64 -8.89 -11.20 13.26
CA PHE A 64 -9.78 -12.19 12.65
C PHE A 64 -10.36 -11.74 11.31
N LYS A 65 -10.42 -10.42 11.07
CA LYS A 65 -10.68 -9.81 9.76
C LYS A 65 -9.44 -9.05 9.28
N PRO A 66 -9.17 -9.02 7.97
CA PRO A 66 -8.03 -8.31 7.40
C PRO A 66 -8.17 -6.79 7.53
N PRO A 67 -7.06 -6.03 7.53
CA PRO A 67 -7.11 -4.58 7.35
C PRO A 67 -7.48 -4.22 5.91
N ARG A 68 -7.95 -2.99 5.72
CA ARG A 68 -8.11 -2.37 4.40
C ARG A 68 -6.96 -1.40 4.17
N VAL A 69 -6.36 -1.47 2.99
CA VAL A 69 -5.35 -0.50 2.55
C VAL A 69 -5.93 0.38 1.45
N THR A 70 -5.71 1.69 1.52
CA THR A 70 -6.19 2.65 0.51
C THR A 70 -5.10 3.67 0.20
N PHE A 71 -4.86 3.94 -1.08
CA PHE A 71 -4.03 5.05 -1.52
C PHE A 71 -4.77 6.37 -1.33
N VAL A 72 -4.14 7.29 -0.60
CA VAL A 72 -4.58 8.68 -0.50
C VAL A 72 -3.94 9.50 -1.62
N THR A 73 -2.66 9.27 -1.87
CA THR A 73 -1.94 9.84 -3.01
C THR A 73 -2.32 9.10 -4.29
N LYS A 74 -2.74 9.84 -5.32
CA LYS A 74 -3.09 9.23 -6.61
C LYS A 74 -1.86 8.55 -7.22
N ILE A 75 -2.06 7.36 -7.80
CA ILE A 75 -1.02 6.58 -8.46
C ILE A 75 -1.55 6.05 -9.80
N TYR A 76 -0.68 6.00 -10.81
CA TYR A 76 -0.99 5.44 -12.11
C TYR A 76 -0.59 3.96 -12.13
N HIS A 77 -1.46 3.07 -11.66
CA HIS A 77 -1.13 1.66 -11.45
C HIS A 77 -2.27 0.72 -11.86
N PRO A 78 -2.03 -0.39 -12.58
CA PRO A 78 -3.08 -1.32 -13.00
C PRO A 78 -3.90 -1.93 -11.86
N ASN A 79 -3.28 -2.13 -10.70
CA ASN A 79 -3.90 -2.75 -9.52
C ASN A 79 -4.44 -1.75 -8.49
N VAL A 80 -4.49 -0.45 -8.82
CA VAL A 80 -5.07 0.60 -7.95
C VAL A 80 -6.13 1.37 -8.74
N ASP A 81 -7.34 1.51 -8.19
CA ASP A 81 -8.41 2.25 -8.85
C ASP A 81 -8.33 3.78 -8.62
N ASP A 82 -9.20 4.55 -9.27
CA ASP A 82 -9.23 6.02 -9.13
C ASP A 82 -9.59 6.52 -7.71
N LYS A 83 -10.13 5.63 -6.87
CA LYS A 83 -10.46 5.89 -5.46
C LYS A 83 -9.36 5.38 -4.52
N GLY A 84 -8.23 4.92 -5.06
CA GLY A 84 -7.10 4.41 -4.31
C GLY A 84 -7.29 3.01 -3.73
N GLN A 85 -8.35 2.29 -4.10
CA GLN A 85 -8.53 0.91 -3.67
C GLN A 85 -7.49 0.02 -4.32
N VAL A 86 -6.92 -0.89 -3.55
CA VAL A 86 -5.95 -1.88 -4.02
C VAL A 86 -6.53 -3.29 -3.85
N CYS A 87 -6.39 -4.11 -4.89
CA CYS A 87 -6.66 -5.54 -4.78
C CYS A 87 -5.34 -6.21 -4.40
N LEU A 88 -5.17 -6.55 -3.12
CA LEU A 88 -3.96 -7.18 -2.60
C LEU A 88 -4.30 -8.58 -2.07
N GLY A 89 -3.75 -9.61 -2.69
CA GLY A 89 -4.14 -11.00 -2.44
C GLY A 89 -4.04 -11.43 -0.96
N ILE A 90 -3.03 -10.94 -0.23
CA ILE A 90 -2.79 -11.30 1.17
C ILE A 90 -3.89 -10.82 2.15
N ILE A 91 -4.65 -9.80 1.78
CA ILE A 91 -5.75 -9.23 2.60
C ILE A 91 -7.14 -9.58 2.06
N GLN A 92 -7.23 -10.39 1.01
CA GLN A 92 -8.50 -10.97 0.58
C GLN A 92 -9.03 -11.91 1.67
N ALA A 93 -10.35 -11.91 1.90
CA ALA A 93 -10.96 -12.59 3.05
C ALA A 93 -10.68 -14.11 3.05
N GLU A 94 -10.62 -14.72 1.87
CA GLU A 94 -10.32 -16.13 1.62
C GLU A 94 -8.84 -16.50 1.90
N ASN A 95 -7.92 -15.54 1.77
CA ASN A 95 -6.48 -15.74 1.93
C ASN A 95 -5.97 -15.23 3.29
N TRP A 96 -6.76 -14.41 3.98
CA TRP A 96 -6.38 -13.78 5.23
C TRP A 96 -6.18 -14.83 6.33
N LYS A 97 -5.02 -14.77 6.96
CA LYS A 97 -4.69 -15.58 8.13
C LYS A 97 -4.52 -14.63 9.30
N PRO A 98 -5.16 -14.86 10.47
CA PRO A 98 -4.94 -14.02 11.63
C PRO A 98 -3.48 -13.94 12.07
N ALA A 99 -2.60 -14.87 11.66
CA ALA A 99 -1.17 -14.78 11.95
C ALA A 99 -0.42 -13.74 11.09
N THR A 100 -0.98 -13.29 9.97
CA THR A 100 -0.37 -12.30 9.06
C THR A 100 -0.20 -10.96 9.78
N ARG A 101 1.01 -10.40 9.75
CA ARG A 101 1.34 -9.09 10.33
C ARG A 101 1.18 -7.97 9.31
N THR A 102 0.96 -6.75 9.81
CA THR A 102 0.84 -5.54 8.98
C THR A 102 2.08 -5.32 8.13
N GLU A 103 3.28 -5.53 8.67
CA GLU A 103 4.53 -5.45 7.89
C GLU A 103 4.52 -6.35 6.64
N GLN A 104 3.95 -7.56 6.74
CA GLN A 104 3.85 -8.47 5.58
C GLN A 104 2.87 -7.93 4.54
N VAL A 105 1.77 -7.31 4.98
CA VAL A 105 0.81 -6.62 4.10
C VAL A 105 1.49 -5.47 3.35
N ILE A 106 2.27 -4.66 4.06
CA ILE A 106 2.98 -3.52 3.49
C ILE A 106 4.08 -3.97 2.53
N ASN A 107 4.84 -5.01 2.86
CA ASN A 107 5.83 -5.58 1.95
C ASN A 107 5.18 -6.12 0.67
N ALA A 108 4.04 -6.81 0.79
CA ALA A 108 3.28 -7.27 -0.38
C ALA A 108 2.78 -6.10 -1.23
N LEU A 109 2.35 -5.00 -0.62
CA LEU A 109 1.93 -3.79 -1.33
C LEU A 109 3.10 -3.14 -2.09
N VAL A 110 4.28 -3.03 -1.46
CA VAL A 110 5.50 -2.52 -2.11
C VAL A 110 5.89 -3.40 -3.29
N SER A 111 5.84 -4.73 -3.14
CA SER A 111 6.08 -5.67 -4.23
C SER A 111 5.07 -5.49 -5.37
N LEU A 112 3.79 -5.32 -5.06
CA LEU A 112 2.75 -5.08 -6.07
C LEU A 112 3.00 -3.78 -6.86
N ILE A 113 3.43 -2.71 -6.19
CA ILE A 113 3.80 -1.44 -6.85
C ILE A 113 5.00 -1.64 -7.79
N ALA A 114 5.98 -2.43 -7.37
CA ALA A 114 7.17 -2.70 -8.17
C ALA A 114 6.87 -3.61 -9.38
N GLU A 115 5.97 -4.57 -9.22
CA GLU A 115 5.65 -5.61 -10.21
C GLU A 115 4.13 -5.75 -10.34
N PRO A 116 3.49 -5.01 -11.27
CA PRO A 116 2.04 -5.03 -11.44
C PRO A 116 1.48 -6.41 -11.83
N GLU A 117 0.38 -6.81 -11.21
CA GLU A 117 -0.34 -8.06 -11.51
C GLU A 117 -1.38 -7.84 -12.63
N ILE A 118 -0.95 -8.00 -13.88
CA ILE A 118 -1.76 -7.73 -15.08
C ILE A 118 -2.92 -8.71 -15.32
N ASN A 119 -2.93 -9.87 -14.68
CA ASN A 119 -4.01 -10.86 -14.82
C ASN A 119 -5.24 -10.54 -13.95
N HIS A 120 -5.06 -9.71 -12.92
CA HIS A 120 -6.11 -9.29 -12.00
C HIS A 120 -6.10 -7.76 -11.78
N PRO A 121 -6.24 -6.95 -12.86
CA PRO A 121 -6.18 -5.51 -12.74
C PRO A 121 -7.50 -4.92 -12.21
N LEU A 122 -7.41 -3.83 -11.46
CA LEU A 122 -8.55 -2.95 -11.19
C LEU A 122 -8.76 -1.94 -12.34
N ARG A 123 -7.69 -1.65 -13.08
CA ARG A 123 -7.65 -0.75 -14.24
C ARG A 123 -7.19 -1.51 -15.48
N ALA A 124 -8.16 -2.09 -16.20
CA ALA A 124 -7.90 -2.92 -17.38
C ALA A 124 -7.23 -2.12 -18.51
N ASP A 125 -7.56 -0.84 -18.65
CA ASP A 125 -6.93 0.09 -19.60
C ASP A 125 -5.41 0.23 -19.35
N LEU A 126 -5.02 0.34 -18.08
CA LEU A 126 -3.61 0.45 -17.69
C LEU A 126 -2.86 -0.88 -17.82
N ALA A 127 -3.52 -2.00 -17.52
CA ALA A 127 -2.94 -3.33 -17.74
C ALA A 127 -2.72 -3.61 -19.23
N GLU A 128 -3.67 -3.24 -20.10
CA GLU A 128 -3.54 -3.37 -21.54
C GLU A 128 -2.40 -2.48 -22.07
N GLU A 129 -2.29 -1.23 -21.60
CA GLU A 129 -1.17 -0.36 -21.97
C GLU A 129 0.17 -0.96 -21.50
N PHE A 130 0.26 -1.48 -20.27
CA PHE A 130 1.47 -2.12 -19.77
C PHE A 130 1.88 -3.33 -20.62
N GLN A 131 0.93 -4.13 -21.09
CA GLN A 131 1.17 -5.31 -21.92
C GLN A 131 1.56 -4.93 -23.36
N LYS A 132 0.86 -3.98 -23.98
CA LYS A 132 1.03 -3.64 -25.40
C LYS A 132 2.16 -2.63 -25.65
N ASP A 133 2.32 -1.67 -24.76
CA ASP A 133 3.33 -0.61 -24.87
C ASP A 133 3.86 -0.20 -23.48
N LYS A 134 4.71 -1.09 -22.94
CA LYS A 134 5.35 -0.87 -21.64
C LYS A 134 6.13 0.45 -21.58
N LYS A 135 6.71 0.92 -22.68
CA LYS A 135 7.48 2.17 -22.71
C LYS A 135 6.55 3.38 -22.51
N LYS A 136 5.41 3.39 -23.19
CA LYS A 136 4.38 4.41 -23.00
C LYS A 136 3.82 4.38 -21.58
N PHE A 137 3.51 3.20 -21.05
CA PHE A 137 3.06 3.05 -19.67
C PHE A 137 4.06 3.65 -18.68
N LEU A 138 5.35 3.29 -18.78
CA LEU A 138 6.38 3.77 -17.85
C LEU A 138 6.51 5.30 -17.90
N LYS A 139 6.47 5.89 -19.11
CA LYS A 139 6.49 7.34 -19.29
C LYS A 139 5.27 8.00 -18.63
N ASN A 140 4.07 7.49 -18.91
CA ASN A 140 2.83 8.02 -18.34
C ASN A 140 2.84 7.94 -16.81
N ALA A 141 3.27 6.79 -16.27
CA ALA A 141 3.36 6.56 -14.84
C ALA A 141 4.37 7.49 -14.16
N GLU A 142 5.51 7.74 -14.80
CA GLU A 142 6.53 8.67 -14.30
C GLU A 142 6.00 10.12 -14.31
N ASP A 143 5.40 10.56 -15.41
CA ASP A 143 4.83 11.91 -15.55
C ASP A 143 3.68 12.11 -14.55
N TYR A 144 2.85 11.08 -14.33
CA TYR A 144 1.78 11.09 -13.33
C TYR A 144 2.35 11.16 -11.91
N THR A 145 3.40 10.38 -11.62
CA THR A 145 4.10 10.40 -10.33
C THR A 145 4.64 11.79 -10.04
N LYS A 146 5.35 12.42 -10.98
CA LYS A 146 5.89 13.78 -10.82
C LYS A 146 4.79 14.82 -10.53
N LYS A 147 3.60 14.64 -11.10
CA LYS A 147 2.49 15.58 -10.98
C LYS A 147 1.67 15.41 -9.69
N HIS A 148 1.52 14.17 -9.22
CA HIS A 148 0.54 13.84 -8.19
C HIS A 148 1.13 13.26 -6.90
N ALA A 149 2.34 12.71 -6.95
CA ALA A 149 2.97 12.12 -5.77
C ALA A 149 3.49 13.19 -4.80
N GLU A 150 3.63 12.81 -3.54
CA GLU A 150 4.27 13.65 -2.54
C GLU A 150 5.78 13.74 -2.82
N ARG A 151 6.42 14.83 -2.38
CA ARG A 151 7.87 14.95 -2.46
C ARG A 151 8.51 13.95 -1.51
N ARG A 152 9.59 13.34 -1.95
CA ARG A 152 10.48 12.56 -1.08
C ARG A 152 11.22 13.56 -0.19
N ASP A 153 11.12 13.38 1.13
CA ASP A 153 11.86 14.13 2.15
C ASP A 153 13.29 13.61 2.34
#